data_AF-A0A8C2YNP6-F1
#
_entry.id   AF-A0A8C2YNP6-F1
#
_cell.length_a   1.000
_cell.length_b   1.000
_cell.length_c   1.000
_cell.angle_alpha   90.00
_cell.angle_beta   90.00
_cell.angle_gamma   90.00
#
_symmetry.space_group_name_H-M   'P 1'
#
loop_
_entity.id
_entity.type
_entity.pdbx_description
1 polymer ?
#
loop_
_entity_poly.entity_id
_entity_poly.type
_entity_poly.pdbx_seq_one_letter_code
_entity_poly.pdbx_strand_id
1 'polypeptide(L)'
;ACGLSVDDFRKVLMKTGLVLVVLGHVSFIAAAILHGTVLRYVTAPRDAVALQYCVVNIVSVTSAIVVISSGIAAIVLSRYLPSTALRWTVYSSSVACALLSLTCALGLLASIAVTLATQGRALLAVCTFGSPELLVLTPDCPFDPTRIYSSSLCLWGISLVLCVAESVFAVRCIQLTHHVLELRPWWGKSGHHMVSRRHPLEDHNLRSCTSSTPLTL
;
A
#
# COMPACT_ATOMS: atom_id res chain seq x y z
N ALA A 1 -14.12 -7.99 27.86
CA ALA A 1 -13.27 -7.14 27.01
C ALA A 1 -13.94 -5.78 26.88
N CYS A 2 -13.31 -4.72 27.39
CA CYS A 2 -13.85 -3.36 27.27
C CYS A 2 -13.77 -2.95 25.80
N GLY A 3 -14.93 -2.75 25.15
CA GLY A 3 -14.99 -2.43 23.73
C GLY A 3 -14.36 -1.07 23.45
N LEU A 4 -13.49 -1.01 22.44
CA LEU A 4 -12.93 0.25 21.95
C LEU A 4 -14.07 1.19 21.56
N SER A 5 -14.06 2.45 22.03
CA SER A 5 -15.07 3.42 21.62
C SER A 5 -14.98 3.66 20.10
N VAL A 6 -16.09 4.07 19.48
CA VAL A 6 -16.12 4.37 18.03
C VAL A 6 -15.06 5.43 17.68
N ASP A 7 -14.84 6.41 18.56
CA ASP A 7 -13.85 7.46 18.37
C ASP A 7 -12.41 6.96 18.48
N ASP A 8 -12.12 6.03 19.38
CA ASP A 8 -10.80 5.40 19.46
C ASP A 8 -10.53 4.55 18.22
N PHE A 9 -11.54 3.85 17.70
CA PHE A 9 -11.42 3.09 16.46
C PHE A 9 -11.09 4.00 15.28
N ARG A 10 -11.78 5.14 15.16
CA ARG A 10 -11.49 6.16 14.11
C ARG A 10 -10.04 6.63 14.18
N LYS A 11 -9.55 6.96 15.38
CA LYS A 11 -8.17 7.42 15.58
C LYS A 11 -7.16 6.36 15.17
N VAL A 12 -7.38 5.11 15.57
CA VAL A 12 -6.49 3.99 15.22
C VAL A 12 -6.49 3.74 13.71
N LEU A 13 -7.67 3.73 13.06
CA LEU A 13 -7.78 3.54 11.63
C LEU A 13 -7.12 4.69 10.84
N MET A 14 -7.30 5.94 11.29
CA MET A 14 -6.66 7.11 10.70
C MET A 14 -5.13 7.04 10.82
N LYS A 15 -4.61 6.70 12.01
CA LYS A 15 -3.16 6.52 12.24
C LYS A 15 -2.60 5.41 11.36
N THR A 16 -3.30 4.29 11.25
CA THR A 16 -2.90 3.16 10.41
C THR A 16 -2.88 3.54 8.93
N GLY A 17 -3.93 4.22 8.44
CA GLY A 17 -3.99 4.72 7.07
C GLY A 17 -2.88 5.73 6.75
N LEU A 18 -2.57 6.65 7.68
CA LEU A 18 -1.46 7.59 7.52
C LEU A 18 -0.10 6.87 7.40
N VAL A 19 0.13 5.86 8.24
CA VAL A 19 1.36 5.06 8.17
C VAL A 19 1.46 4.32 6.84
N LEU A 20 0.36 3.71 6.36
CA LEU A 20 0.33 3.05 5.05
C LEU A 20 0.65 4.01 3.91
N VAL A 21 0.11 5.24 3.94
CA VAL A 21 0.42 6.27 2.91
C VAL A 21 1.90 6.63 2.94
N VAL A 22 2.46 6.91 4.10
CA VAL A 22 3.89 7.27 4.24
C VAL A 22 4.77 6.11 3.76
N LEU A 23 4.46 4.89 4.20
CA LEU A 23 5.23 3.71 3.85
C LEU A 23 5.18 3.43 2.34
N GLY A 24 3.97 3.49 1.75
CA GLY A 24 3.78 3.33 0.31
C GLY A 24 4.51 4.41 -0.50
N HIS A 25 4.60 5.65 -0.02
CA HIS A 25 5.41 6.67 -0.70
C HIS A 25 6.90 6.35 -0.69
N VAL A 26 7.44 5.94 0.46
CA VAL A 26 8.86 5.56 0.55
C VAL A 26 9.14 4.33 -0.33
N SER A 27 8.24 3.34 -0.33
CA SER A 27 8.33 2.17 -1.22
C SER A 27 8.24 2.54 -2.69
N PHE A 28 7.35 3.46 -3.06
CA PHE A 28 7.22 3.94 -4.45
C PHE A 28 8.51 4.63 -4.92
N ILE A 29 9.11 5.48 -4.08
CA ILE A 29 10.39 6.15 -4.39
C ILE A 29 11.50 5.11 -4.55
N ALA A 30 11.63 4.16 -3.61
CA ALA A 30 12.63 3.10 -3.70
C ALA A 30 12.44 2.24 -4.98
N ALA A 31 11.20 1.84 -5.28
CA ALA A 31 10.86 1.08 -6.47
C ALA A 31 11.12 1.86 -7.77
N ALA A 32 10.87 3.17 -7.80
CA ALA A 32 11.15 4.02 -8.96
C ALA A 32 12.67 4.13 -9.22
N ILE A 33 13.48 4.28 -8.17
CA ILE A 33 14.94 4.27 -8.28
C ILE A 33 15.41 2.91 -8.82
N LEU A 34 14.91 1.80 -8.25
CA LEU A 34 15.25 0.45 -8.70
C LEU A 34 14.83 0.20 -10.16
N HIS A 35 13.64 0.64 -10.55
CA HIS A 35 13.16 0.54 -11.92
C HIS A 35 14.05 1.32 -12.90
N GLY A 36 14.45 2.55 -12.53
CA GLY A 36 15.39 3.36 -13.31
C GLY A 36 16.78 2.72 -13.43
N THR A 37 17.27 2.06 -12.38
CA THR A 37 18.52 1.30 -12.46
C THR A 37 18.38 0.11 -13.41
N VAL A 38 17.32 -0.69 -13.31
CA VAL A 38 17.13 -1.87 -14.17
C VAL A 38 16.98 -1.50 -15.65
N LEU A 39 16.25 -0.42 -15.97
CA LEU A 39 16.16 0.07 -17.36
C LEU A 39 17.53 0.46 -17.94
N ARG A 40 18.44 0.96 -17.12
CA ARG A 40 19.78 1.37 -17.54
C ARG A 40 20.72 0.18 -17.76
N TYR A 41 20.49 -0.94 -17.07
CA TYR A 41 21.39 -2.10 -17.06
C TYR A 41 20.87 -3.32 -17.84
N VAL A 42 19.57 -3.39 -18.17
CA VAL A 42 18.96 -4.51 -18.91
C VAL A 42 18.61 -4.07 -20.34
N THR A 43 19.63 -3.92 -21.20
CA THR A 43 19.44 -3.59 -22.61
C THR A 43 19.20 -4.82 -23.51
N ALA A 44 19.27 -6.05 -22.97
CA ALA A 44 18.85 -7.27 -23.66
C ALA A 44 18.33 -8.34 -22.68
N PRO A 45 17.00 -8.52 -22.54
CA PRO A 45 16.42 -9.54 -21.67
C PRO A 45 16.47 -10.91 -22.35
N ARG A 46 17.65 -11.55 -22.35
CA ARG A 46 17.81 -12.95 -22.82
C ARG A 46 17.96 -13.96 -21.69
N ASP A 47 18.13 -13.49 -20.45
CA ASP A 47 18.34 -14.35 -19.28
C ASP A 47 17.15 -14.34 -18.32
N ALA A 48 16.78 -15.52 -17.81
CA ALA A 48 15.68 -15.71 -16.86
C ALA A 48 15.81 -14.84 -15.58
N VAL A 49 17.05 -14.55 -15.17
CA VAL A 49 17.38 -13.73 -14.00
C VAL A 49 17.03 -12.25 -14.24
N ALA A 50 17.28 -11.73 -15.45
CA ALA A 50 16.92 -10.36 -15.81
C ALA A 50 15.40 -10.17 -15.87
N LEU A 51 14.67 -11.18 -16.38
CA LEU A 51 13.21 -11.20 -16.38
C LEU A 51 12.66 -11.14 -14.94
N GLN A 52 13.24 -11.91 -14.02
CA GLN A 52 12.83 -11.91 -12.61
C GLN A 52 12.95 -10.52 -11.98
N TYR A 53 14.08 -9.81 -12.19
CA TYR A 53 14.25 -8.46 -11.65
C TYR A 53 13.24 -7.47 -12.21
N CYS A 54 12.93 -7.55 -13.51
CA CYS A 54 11.90 -6.71 -14.14
C CYS A 54 10.51 -6.95 -13.53
N VAL A 55 10.11 -8.22 -13.38
CA VAL A 55 8.81 -8.58 -12.81
C VAL A 55 8.71 -8.11 -11.35
N VAL A 56 9.72 -8.38 -10.53
CA VAL A 56 9.73 -7.96 -9.11
C VAL A 56 9.65 -6.44 -8.98
N ASN A 57 10.33 -5.68 -9.84
CA ASN A 57 10.24 -4.22 -9.85
C ASN A 57 8.84 -3.71 -10.24
N ILE A 58 8.23 -4.25 -11.29
CA ILE A 58 6.88 -3.86 -11.70
C ILE A 58 5.86 -4.18 -10.59
N VAL A 59 5.98 -5.37 -9.99
CA VAL A 59 5.16 -5.79 -8.85
C VAL A 59 5.38 -4.85 -7.66
N SER A 60 6.61 -4.45 -7.37
CA SER A 60 6.94 -3.49 -6.30
C SER A 60 6.28 -2.13 -6.50
N VAL A 61 6.41 -1.54 -7.70
CA VAL A 61 5.76 -0.26 -8.05
C VAL A 61 4.24 -0.36 -7.93
N THR A 62 3.66 -1.44 -8.47
CA THR A 62 2.22 -1.68 -8.39
C THR A 62 1.77 -1.84 -6.95
N SER A 63 2.53 -2.56 -6.13
CA SER A 63 2.28 -2.73 -4.69
C SER A 63 2.23 -1.39 -3.97
N ALA A 64 3.24 -0.54 -4.18
CA ALA A 64 3.32 0.76 -3.54
C ALA A 64 2.12 1.66 -3.87
N ILE A 65 1.68 1.68 -5.14
CA ILE A 65 0.49 2.44 -5.57
C ILE A 65 -0.77 1.91 -4.86
N VAL A 66 -0.94 0.58 -4.81
CA VAL A 66 -2.09 -0.04 -4.15
C VAL A 66 -2.06 0.25 -2.65
N VAL A 67 -0.90 0.20 -1.98
CA VAL A 67 -0.71 0.55 -0.57
C VAL A 67 -1.09 2.02 -0.31
N ILE A 68 -0.64 2.97 -1.14
CA ILE A 68 -1.01 4.39 -1.02
C ILE A 68 -2.54 4.55 -1.15
N SER A 69 -3.13 3.94 -2.18
CA SER A 69 -4.58 4.02 -2.42
C SER A 69 -5.40 3.43 -1.27
N SER A 70 -4.95 2.30 -0.71
CA SER A 70 -5.60 1.64 0.43
C SER A 70 -5.46 2.47 1.71
N GLY A 71 -4.29 3.08 1.96
CA GLY A 71 -4.08 4.01 3.07
C GLY A 71 -5.01 5.23 2.99
N ILE A 72 -5.17 5.82 1.80
CA ILE A 72 -6.13 6.91 1.57
C ILE A 72 -7.57 6.44 1.84
N ALA A 73 -7.96 5.27 1.30
CA ALA A 73 -9.28 4.70 1.53
C ALA A 73 -9.55 4.46 3.02
N ALA A 74 -8.56 3.98 3.79
CA ALA A 74 -8.65 3.80 5.24
C ALA A 74 -8.84 5.14 5.98
N ILE A 75 -8.14 6.20 5.56
CA ILE A 75 -8.33 7.55 6.11
C ILE A 75 -9.75 8.05 5.83
N VAL A 76 -10.26 7.87 4.61
CA VAL A 76 -11.64 8.24 4.26
C VAL A 76 -12.64 7.42 5.08
N LEU A 77 -12.38 6.12 5.29
CA LEU A 77 -13.23 5.25 6.10
C LEU A 77 -13.30 5.69 7.56
N SER A 78 -12.22 6.24 8.12
CA SER A 78 -12.24 6.79 9.48
C SER A 78 -13.17 7.99 9.64
N ARG A 79 -13.49 8.71 8.55
CA ARG A 79 -14.48 9.81 8.52
C ARG A 79 -15.88 9.33 8.18
N TYR A 80 -16.00 8.34 7.29
CA TYR A 80 -17.27 7.81 6.79
C TYR A 80 -17.50 6.35 7.18
N LEU A 81 -17.30 6.03 8.47
CA LEU A 81 -17.53 4.71 9.06
C LEU A 81 -18.86 4.04 8.69
N PRO A 82 -20.02 4.73 8.60
CA PRO A 82 -21.29 4.06 8.28
C PRO A 82 -21.40 3.58 6.83
N SER A 83 -20.51 4.00 5.92
CA SER A 83 -20.57 3.60 4.51
C SER A 83 -20.19 2.13 4.32
N THR A 84 -21.15 1.28 3.94
CA THR A 84 -20.93 -0.14 3.68
C THR A 84 -19.98 -0.38 2.51
N ALA A 85 -20.13 0.38 1.42
CA ALA A 85 -19.28 0.26 0.24
C ALA A 85 -17.80 0.49 0.59
N LEU A 86 -17.51 1.54 1.37
CA LEU A 86 -16.14 1.89 1.73
C LEU A 86 -15.48 0.87 2.66
N ARG A 87 -16.25 0.21 3.53
CA ARG A 87 -15.75 -0.92 4.36
C ARG A 87 -15.26 -2.07 3.49
N TRP A 88 -16.07 -2.49 2.52
CA TRP A 88 -15.68 -3.55 1.58
C TRP A 88 -14.50 -3.14 0.70
N THR A 89 -14.45 -1.88 0.27
CA THR A 89 -13.31 -1.34 -0.49
C THR A 89 -12.02 -1.38 0.31
N VAL A 90 -12.01 -0.91 1.57
CA VAL A 90 -10.82 -0.94 2.42
C VAL A 90 -10.41 -2.37 2.75
N TYR A 91 -11.37 -3.24 3.06
CA TYR A 91 -11.09 -4.66 3.32
C TYR A 91 -10.43 -5.34 2.12
N SER A 92 -11.07 -5.24 0.94
CA SER A 92 -10.57 -5.84 -0.30
C SER A 92 -9.21 -5.28 -0.72
N SER A 93 -9.06 -3.95 -0.70
CA SER A 93 -7.78 -3.30 -1.03
C SER A 93 -6.67 -3.66 -0.04
N SER A 94 -6.97 -3.80 1.26
CA SER A 94 -5.98 -4.20 2.27
C SER A 94 -5.54 -5.65 2.08
N VAL A 95 -6.45 -6.56 1.72
CA VAL A 95 -6.10 -7.95 1.34
C VAL A 95 -5.19 -7.94 0.12
N ALA A 96 -5.53 -7.17 -0.91
CA ALA A 96 -4.68 -7.02 -2.09
C ALA A 96 -3.29 -6.45 -1.73
N CYS A 97 -3.21 -5.44 -0.88
CA CYS A 97 -1.95 -4.89 -0.37
C CYS A 97 -1.09 -5.96 0.30
N ALA A 98 -1.68 -6.75 1.21
CA ALA A 98 -0.95 -7.77 1.95
C ALA A 98 -0.38 -8.85 1.02
N LEU A 99 -1.20 -9.35 0.08
CA LEU A 99 -0.77 -10.36 -0.89
C LEU A 99 0.31 -9.83 -1.84
N LEU A 100 0.12 -8.62 -2.35
CA LEU A 100 1.05 -8.01 -3.31
C LEU A 100 2.38 -7.64 -2.65
N SER A 101 2.34 -7.10 -1.43
CA SER A 101 3.55 -6.79 -0.63
C SER A 101 4.30 -8.08 -0.24
N LEU A 102 3.59 -9.15 0.13
CA LEU A 102 4.18 -10.45 0.41
C LEU A 102 4.84 -11.05 -0.84
N THR A 103 4.17 -10.98 -1.99
CA THR A 103 4.70 -11.43 -3.27
C THR A 103 5.96 -10.64 -3.65
N CYS A 104 5.94 -9.32 -3.45
CA CYS A 104 7.10 -8.46 -3.66
C CYS A 104 8.25 -8.81 -2.72
N ALA A 105 7.98 -9.03 -1.43
CA ALA A 105 8.99 -9.43 -0.45
C ALA A 105 9.64 -10.77 -0.81
N LEU A 106 8.86 -11.78 -1.20
CA LEU A 106 9.38 -13.08 -1.65
C LEU A 106 10.21 -12.93 -2.93
N GLY A 107 9.76 -12.11 -3.88
CA GLY A 107 10.49 -11.81 -5.11
C GLY A 107 11.84 -11.13 -4.84
N LEU A 108 11.85 -10.10 -4.00
CA LEU A 108 13.07 -9.39 -3.58
C LEU A 108 14.01 -10.32 -2.81
N LEU A 109 13.48 -11.14 -1.90
CA LEU A 109 14.28 -12.11 -1.16
C LEU A 109 14.92 -13.13 -2.09
N ALA A 110 14.19 -13.65 -3.07
CA ALA A 110 14.73 -14.54 -4.08
C ALA A 110 15.81 -13.84 -4.93
N SER A 111 15.59 -12.59 -5.32
CA SER A 111 16.57 -11.78 -6.05
C SER A 111 17.86 -11.54 -5.25
N ILE A 112 17.75 -11.22 -3.96
CA ILE A 112 18.89 -11.07 -3.05
C ILE A 112 19.61 -12.43 -2.87
N ALA A 113 18.87 -13.51 -2.63
CA ALA A 113 19.44 -14.84 -2.42
C ALA A 113 20.22 -15.34 -3.64
N VAL A 114 19.64 -15.23 -4.84
CA VAL A 114 20.33 -15.58 -6.11
C VAL A 114 21.57 -14.71 -6.31
N THR A 115 21.48 -13.42 -5.99
CA THR A 115 22.60 -12.48 -6.08
C THR A 115 23.75 -12.84 -5.14
N LEU A 116 23.46 -13.25 -3.91
CA LEU A 116 24.46 -13.69 -2.94
C LEU A 116 25.05 -15.07 -3.31
N ALA A 117 24.20 -16.01 -3.72
CA ALA A 117 24.63 -17.36 -4.13
C ALA A 117 25.55 -17.33 -5.35
N THR A 118 25.34 -16.37 -6.26
CA THR A 118 26.19 -16.17 -7.44
C THR A 118 27.41 -15.28 -7.17
N GLN A 119 27.70 -14.91 -5.91
CA GLN A 119 28.80 -14.00 -5.52
C GLN A 119 28.75 -12.66 -6.28
N GLY A 120 27.55 -12.18 -6.61
CA GLY A 120 27.35 -10.99 -7.42
C GLY A 120 27.66 -11.16 -8.91
N ARG A 121 28.14 -12.32 -9.37
CA ARG A 121 28.46 -12.57 -10.78
C ARG A 121 27.26 -12.42 -11.71
N ALA A 122 26.02 -12.61 -11.25
CA ALA A 122 24.82 -12.37 -12.05
C ALA A 122 24.51 -10.88 -12.27
N LEU A 123 24.94 -10.00 -11.35
CA LEU A 123 24.89 -8.54 -11.52
C LEU A 123 26.10 -8.02 -12.30
N LEU A 124 27.27 -8.65 -12.12
CA LEU A 124 28.48 -8.39 -12.92
C LEU A 124 28.47 -9.07 -14.30
N ALA A 125 27.53 -9.97 -14.59
CA ALA A 125 27.38 -10.58 -15.93
C ALA A 125 27.02 -9.53 -17.00
N VAL A 126 26.42 -8.42 -16.58
CA VAL A 126 26.18 -7.23 -17.41
C VAL A 126 27.49 -6.54 -17.80
N CYS A 127 28.58 -6.79 -17.05
CA CYS A 127 29.95 -6.47 -17.42
C CYS A 127 30.66 -7.75 -17.89
N THR A 128 30.18 -8.39 -18.97
CA THR A 128 30.90 -9.49 -19.62
C THR A 128 30.95 -9.25 -21.13
N PHE A 129 32.12 -8.92 -21.69
CA PHE A 129 33.27 -9.77 -22.02
C PHE A 129 33.21 -10.25 -23.47
N GLY A 130 33.57 -9.34 -24.38
CA GLY A 130 34.18 -9.75 -25.63
C GLY A 130 35.58 -10.27 -25.32
N SER A 131 35.79 -11.57 -25.49
CA SER A 131 37.07 -12.31 -25.46
C SER A 131 37.83 -12.45 -24.12
N PRO A 132 38.16 -13.70 -23.71
CA PRO A 132 38.94 -13.98 -22.49
C PRO A 132 40.44 -13.64 -22.58
N GLU A 133 40.97 -13.23 -23.73
CA GLU A 133 42.38 -12.83 -23.88
C GLU A 133 42.68 -11.35 -23.59
N LEU A 134 41.66 -10.49 -23.46
CA LEU A 134 41.83 -9.05 -23.21
C LEU A 134 41.67 -8.67 -21.72
N LEU A 135 41.69 -9.66 -20.82
CA LEU A 135 41.49 -9.47 -19.38
C LEU A 135 42.73 -8.94 -18.64
N VAL A 136 43.86 -8.77 -19.33
CA VAL A 136 45.10 -8.21 -18.76
C VAL A 136 45.31 -6.75 -19.17
N LEU A 137 44.59 -6.21 -20.15
CA LEU A 137 44.98 -4.95 -20.81
C LEU A 137 43.89 -3.88 -21.01
N THR A 138 42.81 -3.88 -20.20
CA THR A 138 41.86 -2.74 -20.21
C THR A 138 41.39 -2.39 -18.78
N PRO A 139 42.08 -1.46 -18.09
CA PRO A 139 41.76 -1.04 -16.72
C PRO A 139 40.68 0.04 -16.59
N ASP A 140 39.91 0.36 -17.63
CA ASP A 140 39.02 1.54 -17.62
C ASP A 140 37.54 1.18 -17.82
N CYS A 141 36.90 0.69 -16.76
CA CYS A 141 35.48 0.98 -16.56
C CYS A 141 35.39 2.32 -15.80
N PRO A 142 34.75 3.36 -16.37
CA PRO A 142 34.67 4.69 -15.75
C PRO A 142 33.81 4.74 -14.47
N PHE A 143 33.21 3.61 -14.07
CA PHE A 143 32.45 3.47 -12.83
C PHE A 143 32.91 2.20 -12.10
N ASP A 144 33.32 2.35 -10.86
CA ASP A 144 33.70 1.24 -9.98
C ASP A 144 32.47 0.34 -9.71
N PRO A 145 32.44 -0.90 -10.24
CA PRO A 145 31.26 -1.78 -10.20
C PRO A 145 30.92 -2.25 -8.78
N THR A 146 31.88 -2.25 -7.86
CA THR A 146 31.66 -2.67 -6.46
C THR A 146 30.70 -1.73 -5.70
N ARG A 147 30.75 -0.43 -6.01
CA ARG A 147 29.93 0.60 -5.34
C ARG A 147 28.47 0.55 -5.77
N ILE A 148 28.21 0.29 -7.05
CA ILE A 148 26.88 0.20 -7.63
C ILE A 148 26.17 -1.06 -7.14
N TYR A 149 26.89 -2.20 -7.10
CA TYR A 149 26.39 -3.46 -6.56
C TYR A 149 25.93 -3.33 -5.10
N SER A 150 26.78 -2.75 -4.24
CA SER A 150 26.43 -2.54 -2.84
C SER A 150 25.21 -1.62 -2.67
N SER A 151 25.10 -0.58 -3.50
CA SER A 151 23.99 0.39 -3.41
C SER A 151 22.66 -0.24 -3.84
N SER A 152 22.64 -1.02 -4.92
CA SER A 152 21.44 -1.74 -5.38
C SER A 152 20.99 -2.81 -4.39
N LEU A 153 21.94 -3.56 -3.80
CA LEU A 153 21.63 -4.58 -2.80
C LEU A 153 21.07 -3.93 -1.51
N CYS A 154 21.63 -2.80 -1.08
CA CYS A 154 21.07 -2.02 0.02
C CYS A 154 19.64 -1.53 -0.29
N LEU A 155 19.38 -1.03 -1.50
CA LEU A 155 18.03 -0.61 -1.91
C LEU A 155 17.04 -1.77 -1.92
N TRP A 156 17.44 -2.95 -2.41
CA TRP A 156 16.61 -4.16 -2.32
C TRP A 156 16.34 -4.57 -0.88
N GLY A 157 17.34 -4.48 0.00
CA GLY A 157 17.18 -4.73 1.43
C GLY A 157 16.20 -3.76 2.09
N ILE A 158 16.31 -2.46 1.79
CA ILE A 158 15.39 -1.43 2.27
C ILE A 158 13.96 -1.71 1.75
N SER A 159 13.81 -1.95 0.44
CA SER A 159 12.51 -2.30 -0.15
C SER A 159 11.91 -3.56 0.45
N LEU A 160 12.71 -4.58 0.75
CA LEU A 160 12.25 -5.80 1.42
C LEU A 160 11.67 -5.49 2.81
N VAL A 161 12.38 -4.69 3.62
CA VAL A 161 11.89 -4.26 4.93
C VAL A 161 10.61 -3.44 4.82
N LEU A 162 10.53 -2.54 3.83
CA LEU A 162 9.33 -1.75 3.57
C LEU A 162 8.14 -2.66 3.19
N CYS A 163 8.30 -3.61 2.26
CA CYS A 163 7.24 -4.54 1.88
C CYS A 163 6.76 -5.40 3.05
N VAL A 164 7.66 -5.85 3.93
CA VAL A 164 7.26 -6.57 5.15
C VAL A 164 6.46 -5.65 6.07
N ALA A 165 6.91 -4.43 6.32
CA ALA A 165 6.16 -3.47 7.11
C ALA A 165 4.78 -3.15 6.51
N GLU A 166 4.69 -2.98 5.18
CA GLU A 166 3.43 -2.75 4.46
C GLU A 166 2.48 -3.92 4.67
N SER A 167 2.96 -5.15 4.54
CA SER A 167 2.15 -6.34 4.78
C SER A 167 1.62 -6.41 6.22
N VAL A 168 2.43 -6.04 7.21
CA VAL A 168 2.02 -6.01 8.63
C VAL A 168 0.93 -4.96 8.83
N PHE A 169 1.10 -3.74 8.35
CA PHE A 169 0.09 -2.69 8.48
C PHE A 169 -1.18 -2.96 7.67
N ALA A 170 -1.05 -3.60 6.50
CA ALA A 170 -2.19 -4.06 5.70
C ALA A 170 -2.98 -5.13 6.47
N VAL A 171 -2.32 -6.11 7.09
CA VAL A 171 -2.97 -7.11 7.95
C VAL A 171 -3.66 -6.46 9.16
N ARG A 172 -3.04 -5.45 9.79
CA ARG A 172 -3.71 -4.67 10.84
C ARG A 172 -4.96 -3.97 10.31
N CYS A 173 -4.92 -3.41 9.10
CA CYS A 173 -6.09 -2.78 8.48
C CYS A 173 -7.20 -3.79 8.16
N ILE A 174 -6.84 -5.01 7.71
CA ILE A 174 -7.78 -6.12 7.52
C ILE A 174 -8.45 -6.47 8.85
N GLN A 175 -7.69 -6.66 9.93
CA GLN A 175 -8.22 -6.98 11.26
C GLN A 175 -9.19 -5.90 11.77
N LEU A 176 -8.80 -4.62 11.66
CA LEU A 176 -9.64 -3.50 12.05
C LEU A 176 -10.95 -3.46 11.25
N THR A 177 -10.86 -3.62 9.93
CA THR A 177 -12.02 -3.55 9.04
C THR A 177 -12.93 -4.78 9.21
N HIS A 178 -12.34 -5.95 9.46
CA HIS A 178 -13.07 -7.19 9.76
C HIS A 178 -13.94 -7.02 11.01
N HIS A 179 -13.38 -6.48 12.10
CA HIS A 179 -14.17 -6.19 13.31
C HIS A 179 -15.32 -5.21 13.05
N VAL A 180 -15.13 -4.21 12.18
CA VAL A 180 -16.22 -3.29 11.79
C VAL A 180 -17.31 -4.01 11.00
N LEU A 181 -16.95 -5.02 10.22
CA LEU A 181 -17.88 -5.85 9.45
C LEU A 181 -18.66 -6.80 10.37
N GLU A 182 -17.98 -7.49 11.29
CA GLU A 182 -18.58 -8.44 12.26
C GLU A 182 -19.54 -7.78 13.26
N LEU A 183 -19.28 -6.54 13.66
CA LEU A 183 -20.17 -5.81 14.57
C LEU A 183 -21.46 -5.32 13.89
N ARG A 184 -21.50 -5.30 12.55
CA ARG A 184 -22.57 -4.65 11.77
C ARG A 184 -23.07 -5.44 10.53
N PRO A 185 -23.21 -6.78 10.50
CA PRO A 185 -23.84 -7.45 9.35
C PRO A 185 -25.30 -7.03 9.14
N TRP A 186 -25.94 -6.42 10.16
CA TRP A 186 -27.41 -6.22 10.24
C TRP A 186 -27.92 -4.77 10.30
N TRP A 187 -27.12 -3.76 9.95
CA TRP A 187 -27.63 -2.37 9.79
C TRP A 187 -28.00 -2.00 8.35
N GLY A 188 -28.20 -3.01 7.49
CA GLY A 188 -28.53 -2.85 6.07
C GLY A 188 -30.02 -2.78 5.74
N LYS A 189 -30.93 -2.70 6.72
CA LYS A 189 -32.37 -2.58 6.45
C LYS A 189 -33.01 -1.46 7.27
N SER A 190 -32.68 -0.22 6.97
CA SER A 190 -33.54 0.96 7.23
C SER A 190 -32.90 2.19 6.61
N GLY A 191 -33.54 2.75 5.58
CA GLY A 191 -33.05 3.97 4.95
C GLY A 191 -33.57 4.32 3.56
N HIS A 192 -34.56 3.61 2.99
CA HIS A 192 -35.37 4.18 1.91
C HIS A 192 -36.43 5.11 2.50
N HIS A 193 -36.00 6.25 3.05
CA HIS A 193 -36.82 7.46 3.02
C HIS A 193 -36.08 8.47 2.15
N MET A 194 -36.27 8.29 0.85
CA MET A 194 -36.09 9.34 -0.14
C MET A 194 -37.18 10.39 0.14
N VAL A 195 -36.91 11.31 1.07
CA VAL A 195 -37.67 12.57 1.13
C VAL A 195 -37.28 13.35 -0.10
N SER A 196 -38.16 13.23 -1.09
CA SER A 196 -38.20 13.98 -2.32
C SER A 196 -38.06 15.47 -2.03
N ARG A 197 -36.98 16.07 -2.53
CA ARG A 197 -36.85 17.52 -2.65
C ARG A 197 -37.77 17.99 -3.79
N ARG A 198 -38.98 18.42 -3.45
CA ARG A 198 -39.79 19.34 -4.28
C ARG A 198 -40.30 20.48 -3.39
N HIS A 199 -39.85 21.69 -3.65
CA HIS A 199 -40.60 22.94 -3.42
C HIS A 199 -41.57 23.16 -4.60
N PRO A 200 -42.61 24.04 -4.58
CA PRO A 200 -42.81 25.21 -3.70
C PRO A 200 -44.26 25.52 -3.21
N LEU A 201 -44.37 26.59 -2.40
CA LEU A 201 -45.48 27.57 -2.22
C LEU A 201 -46.74 27.29 -1.37
N GLU A 202 -47.08 28.35 -0.62
CA GLU A 202 -48.37 28.82 -0.05
C GLU A 202 -48.90 28.32 1.31
N ASP A 203 -48.70 29.21 2.31
CA ASP A 203 -49.71 29.91 3.10
C ASP A 203 -50.60 29.14 4.11
N HIS A 204 -50.31 29.30 5.42
CA HIS A 204 -51.22 29.97 6.36
C HIS A 204 -50.69 30.02 7.82
N ASN A 205 -50.77 31.23 8.36
CA ASN A 205 -50.70 31.70 9.75
C ASN A 205 -51.21 30.78 10.88
N LEU A 206 -50.53 30.78 12.05
CA LEU A 206 -51.06 31.12 13.40
C LEU A 206 -49.94 30.92 14.47
N ARG A 207 -49.33 31.99 15.01
CA ARG A 207 -49.66 32.56 16.35
C ARG A 207 -50.08 31.54 17.41
N SER A 208 -49.22 31.25 18.39
CA SER A 208 -49.29 31.86 19.73
C SER A 208 -48.45 31.06 20.75
N CYS A 209 -47.61 31.79 21.49
CA CYS A 209 -47.12 31.35 22.79
C CYS A 209 -48.29 31.21 23.77
N THR A 210 -48.24 30.24 24.69
CA THR A 210 -48.65 30.43 26.10
C THR A 210 -48.20 29.26 26.96
N SER A 211 -47.50 29.66 28.04
CA SER A 211 -47.33 28.99 29.33
C SER A 211 -48.56 28.21 29.79
N SER A 212 -48.35 27.09 30.51
CA SER A 212 -48.63 26.97 31.96
C SER A 212 -48.71 25.49 32.39
N THR A 213 -47.83 25.07 33.30
CA THR A 213 -48.09 23.99 34.26
C THR A 213 -49.25 24.36 35.19
N PRO A 214 -50.02 23.39 35.70
CA PRO A 214 -49.85 23.03 37.11
C PRO A 214 -49.98 21.53 37.43
N LEU A 215 -49.51 21.21 38.64
CA LEU A 215 -49.54 19.94 39.39
C LEU A 215 -50.92 19.28 39.52
N THR A 216 -50.95 17.94 39.57
CA THR A 216 -51.38 17.12 40.73
C THR A 216 -51.35 15.62 40.36
N LEU A 217 -50.50 14.83 41.01
CA LEU A 217 -50.87 13.76 41.97
C LEU A 217 -49.61 13.25 42.67
#